data_AF-A0A9C8E2G7-F1
#
_entry.id   AF-A0A9C8E2G7-F1
#
_cell.length_a   1.000
_cell.length_b   1.000
_cell.length_c   1.000
_cell.angle_alpha   90.00
_cell.angle_beta   90.00
_cell.angle_gamma   90.00
#
_symmetry.space_group_name_H-M   'P 1'
#
loop_
_entity.id
_entity.type
_entity.pdbx_description
1 polymer ?
#
loop_
_entity_poly.entity_id
_entity_poly.type
_entity_poly.pdbx_seq_one_letter_code
_entity_poly.pdbx_strand_id
1 'polypeptide(L)'
;MISHSPSCLNRDDMNMQKSAIFGGVRRVRISSQSLKRAMRKSAYYAEHLGVPSDRTRDLARLKNKYSQALKGQFSPEMVAKTIALVVGKPEEVEADEAEKEDSKKDKKVAVAPWSVPEIARLCQVIQDAETQGLTALTAKETQDCEKRAKKAVDKAKKSGGDSTTLTFEEALQTEQLPLISKKLPKIVTKESQNLLTALRQTVDIALSGRMATSGLMTSIDAALALAHTITTHAADADIDWFTAVDDLVSEGSGHLDTQEFSAGVFYRYASLNIGQLQTN
;
A
#
# COMPACT_ATOMS: atom_id res chain seq x y z
N MET A 1 -19.83 21.79 -14.37
CA MET A 1 -19.94 22.58 -13.11
C MET A 1 -20.96 21.90 -12.22
N ILE A 2 -20.80 21.97 -10.89
CA ILE A 2 -21.72 21.36 -9.94
C ILE A 2 -22.00 22.33 -8.79
N SER A 3 -23.27 22.53 -8.45
CA SER A 3 -23.66 23.34 -7.29
C SER A 3 -23.81 22.44 -6.06
N HIS A 4 -23.29 22.88 -4.92
CA HIS A 4 -23.55 22.25 -3.63
C HIS A 4 -24.24 23.25 -2.71
N SER A 5 -25.23 22.76 -1.97
CA SER A 5 -25.89 23.48 -0.87
C SER A 5 -24.91 23.75 0.27
N PRO A 6 -25.30 24.56 1.28
CA PRO A 6 -24.48 24.82 2.47
C PRO A 6 -23.92 23.53 3.06
N SER A 7 -22.60 23.38 3.00
CA SER A 7 -21.91 22.15 3.38
C SER A 7 -20.42 22.40 3.60
N CYS A 8 -19.74 21.46 4.26
CA CYS A 8 -18.30 21.51 4.45
C CYS A 8 -17.63 20.25 3.86
N LEU A 9 -17.49 20.23 2.53
CA LEU A 9 -17.09 19.06 1.75
C LEU A 9 -15.62 18.63 1.95
N ASN A 10 -14.75 19.54 2.39
CA ASN A 10 -13.35 19.22 2.66
C ASN A 10 -12.72 20.20 3.67
N ARG A 11 -12.17 19.65 4.75
CA ARG A 11 -11.50 20.41 5.82
C ARG A 11 -9.99 20.20 5.86
N ASP A 12 -9.30 21.11 6.53
CA ASP A 12 -7.89 21.00 6.92
C ASP A 12 -7.72 20.43 8.33
N ASP A 13 -6.50 20.50 8.88
CA ASP A 13 -6.11 20.01 10.19
C ASP A 13 -6.68 20.82 11.36
N MET A 14 -7.18 22.03 11.10
CA MET A 14 -7.83 22.90 12.08
C MET A 14 -9.36 22.89 11.94
N ASN A 15 -9.93 21.90 11.25
CA ASN A 15 -11.36 21.81 10.94
C ASN A 15 -11.94 22.97 10.10
N MET A 16 -11.09 23.82 9.52
CA MET A 16 -11.51 24.92 8.65
C MET A 16 -11.75 24.42 7.23
N GLN A 17 -12.61 25.12 6.49
CA GLN A 17 -12.91 24.75 5.12
C GLN A 17 -11.71 25.08 4.22
N LYS A 18 -11.27 24.08 3.44
CA LYS A 18 -10.15 24.28 2.52
C LYS A 18 -10.49 25.36 1.51
N SER A 19 -9.55 26.28 1.32
CA SER A 19 -9.65 27.38 0.36
C SER A 19 -8.40 27.50 -0.52
N ALA A 20 -8.48 28.33 -1.55
CA ALA A 20 -7.37 28.74 -2.40
C ALA A 20 -7.63 30.14 -2.96
N ILE A 21 -6.57 30.89 -3.28
CA ILE A 21 -6.68 32.18 -3.97
C ILE A 21 -6.61 31.92 -5.48
N PHE A 22 -7.60 32.39 -6.23
CA PHE A 22 -7.60 32.33 -7.69
C PHE A 22 -8.20 33.60 -8.28
N GLY A 23 -7.42 34.29 -9.12
CA GLY A 23 -7.78 35.61 -9.64
C GLY A 23 -7.88 36.68 -8.55
N GLY A 24 -7.00 36.62 -7.55
CA GLY A 24 -6.94 37.60 -6.45
C GLY A 24 -8.02 37.45 -5.37
N VAL A 25 -8.97 36.52 -5.50
CA VAL A 25 -10.05 36.31 -4.55
C VAL A 25 -10.06 34.89 -3.96
N ARG A 26 -10.56 34.75 -2.73
CA ARG A 26 -10.68 33.47 -2.03
C ARG A 26 -11.77 32.59 -2.65
N ARG A 27 -11.43 31.33 -2.91
CA ARG A 27 -12.32 30.29 -3.44
C ARG A 27 -12.35 29.12 -2.47
N VAL A 28 -13.52 28.53 -2.28
CA VAL A 28 -13.64 27.27 -1.55
C VAL A 28 -13.07 26.15 -2.44
N ARG A 29 -12.29 25.25 -1.84
CA ARG A 29 -11.54 24.22 -2.54
C ARG A 29 -11.87 22.82 -2.01
N ILE A 30 -12.13 21.89 -2.94
CA ILE A 30 -12.12 20.46 -2.66
C ILE A 30 -10.84 19.86 -3.24
N SER A 31 -10.07 19.20 -2.38
CA SER A 31 -8.79 18.64 -2.78
C SER A 31 -8.94 17.44 -3.73
N SER A 32 -7.98 17.25 -4.62
CA SER A 32 -8.07 16.23 -5.67
C SER A 32 -7.97 14.83 -5.06
N GLN A 33 -7.19 14.66 -3.99
CA GLN A 33 -7.13 13.43 -3.20
C GLN A 33 -8.47 13.08 -2.54
N SER A 34 -9.24 14.08 -2.08
CA SER A 34 -10.58 13.85 -1.52
C SER A 34 -11.50 13.28 -2.60
N LEU A 35 -11.51 13.91 -3.78
CA LEU A 35 -12.31 13.47 -4.92
C LEU A 35 -11.88 12.09 -5.44
N LYS A 36 -10.57 11.85 -5.61
CA LYS A 36 -10.04 10.53 -6.03
C LYS A 36 -10.47 9.44 -5.04
N ARG A 37 -10.39 9.70 -3.73
CA ARG A 37 -10.84 8.74 -2.71
C ARG A 37 -12.35 8.52 -2.77
N ALA A 38 -13.14 9.59 -2.91
CA ALA A 38 -14.59 9.52 -3.00
C ALA A 38 -15.03 8.68 -4.20
N MET A 39 -14.45 8.91 -5.39
CA MET A 39 -14.69 8.10 -6.58
C MET A 39 -14.32 6.64 -6.34
N ARG A 40 -13.10 6.36 -5.89
CA ARG A 40 -12.58 5.01 -5.64
C ARG A 40 -13.42 4.17 -4.65
N LYS A 41 -14.06 4.83 -3.68
CA LYS A 41 -14.86 4.17 -2.63
C LYS A 41 -16.37 4.29 -2.87
N SER A 42 -16.79 4.80 -4.03
CA SER A 42 -18.19 4.89 -4.41
C SER A 42 -18.76 3.53 -4.81
N ALA A 43 -20.08 3.36 -4.65
CA ALA A 43 -20.80 2.18 -5.15
C ALA A 43 -20.66 2.04 -6.68
N TYR A 44 -20.73 3.15 -7.41
CA TYR A 44 -20.53 3.18 -8.86
C TYR A 44 -19.19 2.57 -9.28
N TYR A 45 -18.12 2.90 -8.56
CA TYR A 45 -16.81 2.31 -8.82
C TYR A 45 -16.82 0.80 -8.59
N ALA A 46 -17.38 0.33 -7.48
CA ALA A 46 -17.43 -1.11 -7.18
C ALA A 46 -18.22 -1.89 -8.24
N GLU A 47 -19.31 -1.31 -8.74
CA GLU A 47 -20.19 -1.92 -9.74
C GLU A 47 -19.55 -1.95 -11.15
N HIS A 48 -18.86 -0.88 -11.56
CA HIS A 48 -18.41 -0.72 -12.95
C HIS A 48 -16.90 -0.90 -13.16
N LEU A 49 -16.09 -0.68 -12.13
CA LEU A 49 -14.62 -0.70 -12.19
C LEU A 49 -14.01 -1.77 -11.27
N GLY A 50 -14.84 -2.50 -10.52
CA GLY A 50 -14.44 -3.61 -9.68
C GLY A 50 -13.80 -3.21 -8.35
N VAL A 51 -12.90 -4.05 -7.84
CA VAL A 51 -12.36 -3.91 -6.49
C VAL A 51 -11.23 -2.87 -6.46
N PRO A 52 -11.32 -1.82 -5.63
CA PRO A 52 -10.26 -0.83 -5.51
C PRO A 52 -9.05 -1.35 -4.74
N SER A 53 -7.87 -0.78 -4.98
CA SER A 53 -6.66 -1.06 -4.21
C SER A 53 -6.81 -0.84 -2.71
N ASP A 54 -6.12 -1.66 -1.92
CA ASP A 54 -5.98 -1.48 -0.49
C ASP A 54 -4.83 -0.53 -0.19
N ARG A 55 -5.11 0.60 0.47
CA ARG A 55 -4.10 1.59 0.86
C ARG A 55 -3.88 1.52 2.35
N THR A 56 -2.79 0.88 2.78
CA THR A 56 -2.50 0.62 4.20
C THR A 56 -1.01 0.67 4.50
N ARG A 57 -0.69 0.95 5.77
CA ARG A 57 0.64 0.78 6.39
C ARG A 57 0.69 -0.46 7.28
N ASP A 58 -0.48 -0.99 7.66
CA ASP A 58 -0.64 -2.15 8.51
C ASP A 58 -0.46 -3.43 7.70
N LEU A 59 0.75 -3.97 7.77
CA LEU A 59 1.14 -5.19 7.05
C LEU A 59 0.48 -6.44 7.66
N ALA A 60 0.16 -6.46 8.95
CA ALA A 60 -0.45 -7.62 9.59
C ALA A 60 -1.88 -7.83 9.07
N ARG A 61 -2.69 -6.76 9.02
CA ARG A 61 -4.02 -6.80 8.42
C ARG A 61 -3.97 -7.12 6.93
N LEU A 62 -2.97 -6.58 6.22
CA LEU A 62 -2.78 -6.86 4.80
C LEU A 62 -2.48 -8.35 4.55
N LYS A 63 -1.51 -8.92 5.28
CA LYS A 63 -1.15 -10.35 5.22
C LYS A 63 -2.40 -11.22 5.44
N ASN A 64 -3.16 -10.97 6.50
CA ASN A 64 -4.37 -11.74 6.80
C ASN A 64 -5.41 -11.65 5.68
N LYS A 65 -5.70 -10.44 5.20
CA LYS A 65 -6.69 -10.23 4.13
C LYS A 65 -6.27 -10.93 2.83
N TYR A 66 -4.99 -10.85 2.47
CA TYR A 66 -4.49 -11.38 1.20
C TYR A 66 -4.34 -12.91 1.25
N SER A 67 -3.94 -13.46 2.39
CA SER A 67 -3.92 -14.91 2.61
C SER A 67 -5.33 -15.52 2.55
N GLN A 68 -6.35 -14.78 3.00
CA GLN A 68 -7.75 -15.19 2.83
C GLN A 68 -8.20 -15.08 1.37
N ALA A 69 -7.87 -13.99 0.68
CA ALA A 69 -8.24 -13.77 -0.72
C ALA A 69 -7.58 -14.77 -1.69
N LEU A 70 -6.36 -15.22 -1.37
CA LEU A 70 -5.59 -16.18 -2.17
C LEU A 70 -5.66 -17.61 -1.64
N LYS A 71 -6.60 -17.89 -0.72
CA LYS A 71 -6.79 -19.21 -0.14
C LYS A 71 -7.06 -20.23 -1.25
N GLY A 72 -6.28 -21.31 -1.25
CA GLY A 72 -6.36 -22.38 -2.26
C GLY A 72 -5.43 -22.21 -3.46
N GLN A 73 -4.85 -21.03 -3.68
CA GLN A 73 -3.81 -20.81 -4.70
C GLN A 73 -2.40 -20.83 -4.10
N PHE A 74 -2.21 -20.19 -2.93
CA PHE A 74 -0.92 -20.09 -2.27
C PHE A 74 -1.03 -20.36 -0.77
N SER A 75 0.07 -20.79 -0.15
CA SER A 75 0.14 -20.92 1.31
C SER A 75 0.18 -19.54 1.98
N PRO A 76 -0.38 -19.38 3.19
CA PRO A 76 -0.32 -18.12 3.94
C PRO A 76 1.11 -17.63 4.17
N GLU A 77 2.05 -18.56 4.33
CA GLU A 77 3.48 -18.29 4.51
C GLU A 77 4.10 -17.67 3.25
N MET A 78 3.74 -18.18 2.06
CA MET A 78 4.22 -17.63 0.79
C MET A 78 3.71 -16.21 0.56
N VAL A 79 2.45 -15.93 0.90
CA VAL A 79 1.88 -14.58 0.81
C VAL A 79 2.60 -13.63 1.79
N ALA A 80 2.85 -14.09 3.02
CA ALA A 80 3.56 -13.30 4.02
C ALA A 80 5.01 -12.99 3.60
N LYS A 81 5.72 -13.99 3.06
CA LYS A 81 7.08 -13.87 2.52
C LYS A 81 7.12 -12.89 1.34
N THR A 82 6.17 -12.99 0.42
CA THR A 82 6.05 -12.10 -0.74
C THR A 82 5.86 -10.65 -0.30
N ILE A 83 4.94 -10.40 0.64
CA ILE A 83 4.71 -9.04 1.17
C ILE A 83 5.97 -8.50 1.87
N ALA A 84 6.69 -9.33 2.64
CA ALA A 84 7.93 -8.92 3.30
C ALA A 84 9.02 -8.51 2.30
N LEU A 85 9.22 -9.32 1.26
CA LEU A 85 10.14 -9.04 0.15
C LEU A 85 9.76 -7.76 -0.61
N VAL A 86 8.46 -7.53 -0.85
CA VAL A 86 7.96 -6.32 -1.51
C VAL A 86 8.25 -5.06 -0.71
N VAL A 87 8.17 -5.11 0.62
CA VAL A 87 8.50 -3.95 1.48
C VAL A 87 10.02 -3.71 1.54
N GLY A 88 10.83 -4.71 1.21
CA GLY A 88 12.29 -4.66 1.32
C GLY A 88 12.80 -5.01 2.71
N LYS A 89 11.99 -5.67 3.55
CA LYS A 89 12.43 -6.30 4.79
C LYS A 89 12.51 -7.80 4.54
N PRO A 90 13.67 -8.37 4.15
CA PRO A 90 13.86 -9.79 4.36
C PRO A 90 13.66 -10.04 5.86
N GLU A 91 12.85 -11.03 6.23
CA GLU A 91 12.88 -11.54 7.60
C GLU A 91 14.30 -12.10 7.80
N GLU A 92 15.15 -11.35 8.49
CA GLU A 92 16.38 -11.86 9.06
C GLU A 92 15.96 -12.87 10.15
N VAL A 93 16.05 -14.14 9.80
CA VAL A 93 16.06 -15.23 10.78
C VAL A 93 17.46 -15.23 11.37
N GLU A 94 17.72 -14.36 12.33
CA GLU A 94 18.81 -14.56 13.29
C GLU A 94 18.23 -14.53 14.70
N ALA A 95 18.09 -15.73 15.25
CA ALA A 95 18.28 -15.95 16.67
C ALA A 95 19.78 -15.74 16.94
N ASP A 96 20.12 -14.72 17.73
CA ASP A 96 20.85 -14.91 18.98
C ASP A 96 21.09 -13.58 19.72
N GLU A 97 20.64 -13.61 20.98
CA GLU A 97 21.12 -12.95 22.19
C GLU A 97 21.03 -11.42 22.40
N ALA A 98 20.07 -11.10 23.30
CA ALA A 98 20.21 -10.31 24.52
C ALA A 98 20.41 -8.78 24.47
N GLU A 99 19.36 -8.14 25.04
CA GLU A 99 19.39 -6.90 25.84
C GLU A 99 19.98 -5.63 25.22
N LYS A 100 19.11 -4.83 24.60
CA LYS A 100 18.92 -3.41 24.98
C LYS A 100 17.46 -3.01 24.81
N GLU A 101 16.78 -2.78 25.93
CA GLU A 101 15.60 -1.92 26.00
C GLU A 101 16.02 -0.51 25.58
N ASP A 102 15.87 -0.17 24.30
CA ASP A 102 15.73 1.23 23.91
C ASP A 102 15.01 1.32 22.55
N SER A 103 13.75 1.74 22.63
CA SER A 103 12.94 2.32 21.55
C SER A 103 13.13 1.74 20.13
N LYS A 104 12.47 0.60 19.84
CA LYS A 104 12.17 0.17 18.45
C LYS A 104 11.31 1.26 17.78
N LYS A 105 11.96 2.24 17.13
CA LYS A 105 11.34 3.08 16.10
C LYS A 105 11.00 2.15 14.94
N ASP A 106 9.79 1.60 14.93
CA ASP A 106 9.19 1.04 13.73
C ASP A 106 9.31 2.09 12.62
N LYS A 107 10.21 1.86 11.66
CA LYS A 107 10.31 2.68 10.44
C LYS A 107 8.91 2.68 9.81
N LYS A 108 8.21 3.81 9.96
CA LYS A 108 6.83 4.01 9.52
C LYS A 108 6.74 3.80 8.00
N VAL A 109 6.42 2.59 7.54
CA VAL A 109 6.23 2.24 6.12
C VAL A 109 5.22 3.20 5.49
N ALA A 110 5.48 3.78 4.32
CA ALA A 110 4.53 4.70 3.67
C ALA A 110 3.21 4.00 3.31
N VAL A 111 2.12 4.76 3.16
CA VAL A 111 0.85 4.19 2.67
C VAL A 111 1.00 3.89 1.19
N ALA A 112 1.17 2.61 0.84
CA ALA A 112 1.21 2.16 -0.55
C ALA A 112 -0.16 1.58 -0.98
N PRO A 113 -0.54 1.71 -2.27
CA PRO A 113 -1.67 0.97 -2.84
C PRO A 113 -1.25 -0.45 -3.22
N TRP A 114 -1.94 -1.41 -2.63
CA TRP A 114 -1.75 -2.84 -2.80
C TRP A 114 -2.87 -3.45 -3.65
N SER A 115 -2.53 -4.47 -4.43
CA SER A 115 -3.45 -5.19 -5.31
C SER A 115 -3.32 -6.70 -5.08
N VAL A 116 -4.45 -7.40 -4.89
CA VAL A 116 -4.45 -8.85 -4.70
C VAL A 116 -3.91 -9.58 -5.95
N PRO A 117 -4.36 -9.26 -7.18
CA PRO A 117 -3.82 -9.84 -8.41
C PRO A 117 -2.32 -9.67 -8.59
N GLU A 118 -1.79 -8.49 -8.24
CA GLU A 118 -0.35 -8.23 -8.31
C GLU A 118 0.43 -9.12 -7.33
N ILE A 119 -0.03 -9.22 -6.08
CA ILE A 119 0.60 -10.11 -5.09
C ILE A 119 0.48 -11.57 -5.51
N ALA A 120 -0.64 -12.00 -6.08
CA ALA A 120 -0.79 -13.34 -6.63
C ALA A 120 0.26 -13.63 -7.71
N ARG A 121 0.48 -12.68 -8.63
CA ARG A 121 1.51 -12.83 -9.67
C ARG A 121 2.92 -12.86 -9.09
N LEU A 122 3.21 -12.01 -8.10
CA LEU A 122 4.49 -12.05 -7.40
C LEU A 122 4.71 -13.36 -6.65
N CYS A 123 3.68 -13.93 -6.02
CA CYS A 123 3.75 -15.26 -5.43
C CYS A 123 4.09 -16.33 -6.48
N GLN A 124 3.48 -16.29 -7.67
CA GLN A 124 3.82 -17.20 -8.78
C GLN A 124 5.28 -17.03 -9.20
N VAL A 125 5.75 -15.81 -9.40
CA VAL A 125 7.14 -15.55 -9.81
C VAL A 125 8.13 -16.05 -8.76
N ILE A 126 7.82 -15.88 -7.48
CA ILE A 126 8.65 -16.39 -6.38
C ILE A 126 8.60 -17.92 -6.35
N GLN A 127 7.42 -18.52 -6.49
CA GLN A 127 7.26 -19.97 -6.52
C GLN A 127 7.96 -20.60 -7.73
N ASP A 128 7.88 -20.00 -8.92
CA ASP A 128 8.57 -20.42 -10.13
C ASP A 128 10.09 -20.29 -9.94
N ALA A 129 10.55 -19.21 -9.30
CA ALA A 129 11.97 -19.04 -8.98
C ALA A 129 12.47 -20.07 -7.96
N GLU A 130 11.63 -20.47 -6.99
CA GLU A 130 11.94 -21.49 -5.98
C GLU A 130 11.91 -22.91 -6.58
N THR A 131 10.87 -23.25 -7.35
CA THR A 131 10.68 -24.58 -7.97
C THR A 131 11.65 -24.85 -9.11
N GLN A 132 12.05 -23.84 -9.88
CA GLN A 132 13.07 -24.00 -10.91
C GLN A 132 14.48 -24.14 -10.34
N GLY A 133 14.70 -23.87 -9.05
CA GLY A 133 15.93 -24.10 -8.29
C GLY A 133 17.22 -23.44 -8.78
N LEU A 134 17.38 -23.08 -10.06
CA LEU A 134 18.71 -23.08 -10.66
C LEU A 134 18.87 -22.40 -12.03
N THR A 135 17.92 -21.62 -12.54
CA THR A 135 18.10 -20.88 -13.81
C THR A 135 18.69 -19.47 -13.65
N ALA A 136 18.83 -18.97 -12.41
CA ALA A 136 19.44 -17.66 -12.14
C ALA A 136 20.68 -17.70 -11.25
N LEU A 137 21.04 -18.84 -10.62
CA LEU A 137 22.27 -19.03 -9.85
C LEU A 137 23.34 -19.66 -10.72
N THR A 138 24.52 -19.04 -10.79
CA THR A 138 25.68 -19.63 -11.46
C THR A 138 26.06 -20.93 -10.76
N ALA A 139 26.61 -21.90 -11.50
CA ALA A 139 27.05 -23.19 -10.93
C ALA A 139 28.01 -23.08 -9.72
N LYS A 140 28.66 -21.92 -9.57
CA LYS A 140 29.47 -21.58 -8.39
C LYS A 140 28.64 -21.23 -7.15
N GLU A 141 27.57 -20.46 -7.30
CA GLU A 141 26.73 -20.02 -6.18
C GLU A 141 25.94 -21.17 -5.58
N THR A 142 25.50 -22.14 -6.40
CA THR A 142 24.86 -23.37 -5.91
C THR A 142 25.83 -24.28 -5.17
N GLN A 143 27.06 -24.45 -5.67
CA GLN A 143 28.11 -25.17 -4.95
C GLN A 143 28.47 -24.51 -3.62
N ASP A 144 28.46 -23.18 -3.56
CA ASP A 144 28.78 -22.45 -2.32
C ASP A 144 27.64 -22.54 -1.29
N CYS A 145 26.37 -22.46 -1.71
CA CYS A 145 25.21 -22.71 -0.85
C CYS A 145 25.19 -24.15 -0.32
N GLU A 146 25.43 -25.15 -1.17
CA GLU A 146 25.51 -26.55 -0.73
C GLU A 146 26.65 -26.78 0.27
N LYS A 147 27.81 -26.15 0.07
CA LYS A 147 28.93 -26.23 1.02
C LYS A 147 28.61 -25.56 2.36
N ARG A 148 27.90 -24.43 2.34
CA ARG A 148 27.49 -23.71 3.56
C ARG A 148 26.40 -24.44 4.32
N ALA A 149 25.40 -24.98 3.61
CA ALA A 149 24.38 -25.84 4.18
C ALA A 149 24.97 -27.11 4.81
N LYS A 150 25.96 -27.76 4.16
CA LYS A 150 26.67 -28.91 4.75
C LYS A 150 27.41 -28.53 6.02
N LYS A 151 28.13 -27.40 6.02
CA LYS A 151 28.83 -26.87 7.21
C LYS A 151 27.86 -26.51 8.35
N ALA A 152 26.69 -25.96 8.04
CA ALA A 152 25.68 -25.62 9.04
C ALA A 152 25.09 -26.87 9.71
N VAL A 153 24.75 -27.89 8.90
CA VAL A 153 24.29 -29.20 9.41
C VAL A 153 25.38 -29.91 10.23
N ASP A 154 26.64 -29.86 9.79
CA ASP A 154 27.76 -30.46 10.53
C ASP A 154 28.07 -29.74 11.85
N LYS A 155 27.83 -28.42 11.92
CA LYS A 155 27.97 -27.62 13.15
C LYS A 155 26.84 -27.95 14.13
N ALA A 156 25.60 -28.04 13.64
CA ALA A 156 24.43 -28.41 14.44
C ALA A 156 24.53 -29.84 15.03
N LYS A 157 25.15 -30.78 14.31
CA LYS A 157 25.44 -32.14 14.81
C LYS A 157 26.51 -32.19 15.91
N LYS A 158 27.38 -31.18 16.02
CA LYS A 158 28.47 -31.13 17.01
C LYS A 158 28.05 -30.45 18.32
N SER A 159 27.06 -29.56 18.29
CA SER A 159 26.42 -28.98 19.47
C SER A 159 25.29 -29.89 19.93
N GLY A 160 25.62 -30.93 20.70
CA GLY A 160 24.61 -31.85 21.24
C GLY A 160 23.61 -31.13 22.15
N GLY A 161 22.35 -31.13 21.75
CA GLY A 161 21.21 -30.60 22.52
C GLY A 161 19.91 -31.04 21.85
N ASP A 162 19.01 -31.59 22.66
CA ASP A 162 17.81 -32.31 22.23
C ASP A 162 16.76 -31.41 21.54
N SER A 163 16.05 -32.01 20.57
CA SER A 163 14.99 -31.46 19.70
C SER A 163 15.39 -30.61 18.47
N THR A 164 15.00 -31.14 17.30
CA THR A 164 15.06 -30.58 15.92
C THR A 164 16.40 -30.73 15.19
N THR A 165 16.63 -31.91 14.61
CA THR A 165 17.69 -32.15 13.61
C THR A 165 17.46 -31.24 12.40
N LEU A 166 18.21 -30.14 12.29
CA LEU A 166 18.21 -29.29 11.09
C LEU A 166 18.53 -30.16 9.87
N THR A 167 17.54 -30.35 9.01
CA THR A 167 17.71 -31.13 7.78
C THR A 167 18.53 -30.32 6.78
N PHE A 168 19.24 -31.03 5.89
CA PHE A 168 20.05 -30.36 4.85
C PHE A 168 19.19 -29.48 3.95
N GLU A 169 17.93 -29.84 3.70
CA GLU A 169 16.98 -29.06 2.92
C GLU A 169 16.57 -27.75 3.61
N GLU A 170 16.30 -27.78 4.92
CA GLU A 170 16.02 -26.59 5.72
C GLU A 170 17.22 -25.63 5.73
N ALA A 171 18.44 -26.15 5.98
CA ALA A 171 19.65 -25.32 5.97
C ALA A 171 19.96 -24.70 4.59
N LEU A 172 19.61 -25.42 3.51
CA LEU A 172 19.82 -24.96 2.14
C LEU A 172 18.80 -23.89 1.75
N GLN A 173 17.55 -23.99 2.20
CA GLN A 173 16.53 -22.94 2.02
C GLN A 173 16.92 -21.64 2.73
N THR A 174 17.41 -21.71 3.97
CA THR A 174 17.82 -20.52 4.75
C THR A 174 18.99 -19.78 4.09
N GLU A 175 19.97 -20.50 3.54
CA GLU A 175 21.11 -19.93 2.80
C GLU A 175 20.72 -19.41 1.40
N GLN A 176 19.65 -19.94 0.79
CA GLN A 176 19.16 -19.51 -0.53
C GLN A 176 18.31 -18.22 -0.46
N LEU A 177 17.55 -17.99 0.61
CA LEU A 177 16.74 -16.77 0.82
C LEU A 177 17.49 -15.44 0.53
N PRO A 178 18.73 -15.21 1.03
CA PRO A 178 19.47 -13.97 0.79
C PRO A 178 20.02 -13.83 -0.64
N LEU A 179 20.15 -14.93 -1.39
CA LEU A 179 20.56 -14.91 -2.80
C LEU A 179 19.37 -14.69 -3.73
N ILE A 180 18.23 -15.29 -3.40
CA ILE A 180 16.95 -15.06 -4.08
C ILE A 180 16.54 -13.59 -3.91
N SER A 181 16.63 -13.02 -2.70
CA SER A 181 16.34 -11.59 -2.46
C SER A 181 17.22 -10.64 -3.29
N LYS A 182 18.46 -11.02 -3.60
CA LYS A 182 19.36 -10.24 -4.47
C LYS A 182 19.04 -10.35 -5.97
N LYS A 183 18.46 -11.45 -6.42
CA LYS A 183 18.14 -11.69 -7.85
C LYS A 183 16.70 -11.39 -8.22
N LEU A 184 15.79 -11.43 -7.25
CA LEU A 184 14.37 -11.07 -7.40
C LEU A 184 14.14 -9.72 -8.09
N PRO A 185 14.88 -8.63 -7.80
CA PRO A 185 14.66 -7.35 -8.48
C PRO A 185 14.88 -7.43 -10.00
N LYS A 186 15.87 -8.22 -10.45
CA LYS A 186 16.15 -8.40 -11.87
C LYS A 186 15.07 -9.23 -12.56
N ILE A 187 14.56 -10.25 -11.88
CA ILE A 187 13.46 -11.09 -12.38
C ILE A 187 12.17 -10.28 -12.48
N VAL A 188 11.83 -9.51 -11.44
CA VAL A 188 10.66 -8.62 -11.41
C VAL A 188 10.74 -7.53 -12.47
N THR A 189 11.93 -6.98 -12.75
CA THR A 189 12.11 -6.02 -13.84
C THR A 189 11.81 -6.66 -15.20
N LYS A 190 12.24 -7.91 -15.40
CA LYS A 190 11.96 -8.68 -16.63
C LYS A 190 10.47 -9.04 -16.77
N GLU A 191 9.80 -9.28 -15.66
CA GLU A 191 8.36 -9.60 -15.56
C GLU A 191 7.44 -8.36 -15.44
N SER A 192 7.99 -7.15 -15.58
CA SER A 192 7.25 -5.90 -15.39
C SER A 192 5.96 -5.81 -16.22
N GLN A 193 5.97 -6.28 -17.47
CA GLN A 193 4.77 -6.31 -18.33
C GLN A 193 3.68 -7.26 -17.80
N ASN A 194 4.06 -8.39 -17.22
CA ASN A 194 3.11 -9.34 -16.62
C ASN A 194 2.49 -8.76 -15.35
N LEU A 195 3.28 -8.03 -14.56
CA LEU A 195 2.79 -7.33 -13.37
C LEU A 195 1.83 -6.19 -13.74
N LEU A 196 2.12 -5.41 -14.78
CA LEU A 196 1.19 -4.42 -15.32
C LEU A 196 -0.11 -5.08 -15.79
N THR A 197 -0.01 -6.23 -16.47
CA THR A 197 -1.20 -6.99 -16.90
C THR A 197 -2.06 -7.44 -15.71
N ALA A 198 -1.45 -7.83 -14.57
CA ALA A 198 -2.18 -8.17 -13.35
C ALA A 198 -2.92 -6.95 -12.76
N LEU A 199 -2.38 -5.74 -12.93
CA LEU A 199 -2.98 -4.49 -12.45
C LEU A 199 -4.18 -4.02 -13.25
N ARG A 200 -4.50 -4.63 -14.40
CA ARG A 200 -5.76 -4.37 -15.14
C ARG A 200 -7.00 -4.56 -14.28
N GLN A 201 -6.94 -5.46 -13.30
CA GLN A 201 -8.03 -5.69 -12.35
C GLN A 201 -8.11 -4.61 -11.25
N THR A 202 -7.09 -3.77 -11.12
CA THR A 202 -7.00 -2.70 -10.10
C THR A 202 -6.88 -1.33 -10.78
N VAL A 203 -8.00 -0.89 -11.36
CA VAL A 203 -8.10 0.30 -12.21
C VAL A 203 -7.64 1.59 -11.49
N ASP A 204 -7.82 1.71 -10.18
CA ASP A 204 -7.47 2.94 -9.46
C ASP A 204 -5.96 3.21 -9.42
N ILE A 205 -5.13 2.17 -9.45
CA ILE A 205 -3.67 2.31 -9.54
C ILE A 205 -3.28 2.78 -10.94
N ALA A 206 -3.86 2.18 -11.99
CA ALA A 206 -3.62 2.62 -13.38
C ALA A 206 -4.06 4.08 -13.61
N LEU A 207 -5.18 4.50 -13.01
CA LEU A 207 -5.65 5.87 -13.11
C LEU A 207 -4.84 6.85 -12.25
N SER A 208 -4.63 6.54 -10.96
CA SER A 208 -4.07 7.51 -10.00
C SER A 208 -2.56 7.39 -9.79
N GLY A 209 -1.92 6.40 -10.39
CA GLY A 209 -0.50 6.09 -10.25
C GLY A 209 -0.16 5.46 -8.90
N ARG A 210 1.10 5.00 -8.81
CA ARG A 210 1.73 4.50 -7.59
C ARG A 210 3.20 4.90 -7.59
N MET A 211 3.65 5.52 -6.50
CA MET A 211 5.07 5.71 -6.25
C MET A 211 5.59 4.55 -5.39
N ALA A 212 6.54 3.77 -5.90
CA ALA A 212 7.24 2.78 -5.11
C ALA A 212 8.35 3.45 -4.27
N THR A 213 8.33 3.24 -2.96
CA THR A 213 9.32 3.83 -2.04
C THR A 213 10.39 2.85 -1.58
N SER A 214 10.18 1.54 -1.78
CA SER A 214 11.15 0.48 -1.46
C SER A 214 10.72 -0.88 -2.06
N GLY A 215 11.70 -1.76 -2.26
CA GLY A 215 11.52 -3.18 -2.57
C GLY A 215 11.13 -3.52 -4.01
N LEU A 216 10.31 -4.56 -4.20
CA LEU A 216 9.93 -5.13 -5.50
C LEU A 216 8.71 -4.45 -6.15
N MET A 217 8.16 -3.40 -5.52
CA MET A 217 7.03 -2.66 -6.11
C MET A 217 7.46 -1.88 -7.34
N THR A 218 6.62 -1.93 -8.38
CA THR A 218 6.79 -1.09 -9.57
C THR A 218 6.16 0.28 -9.35
N SER A 219 6.90 1.34 -9.69
CA SER A 219 6.34 2.69 -9.83
C SER A 219 5.52 2.76 -11.11
N ILE A 220 4.35 3.38 -11.04
CA ILE A 220 3.38 3.47 -12.13
C ILE A 220 2.92 4.92 -12.24
N ASP A 221 3.04 5.46 -13.45
CA ASP A 221 2.62 6.82 -13.73
C ASP A 221 1.10 6.90 -13.87
N ALA A 222 0.52 7.97 -13.33
CA ALA A 222 -0.92 8.17 -13.33
C ALA A 222 -1.42 8.55 -14.73
N ALA A 223 -2.43 7.84 -15.25
CA ALA A 223 -3.11 8.23 -16.48
C ALA A 223 -4.12 9.38 -16.27
N LEU A 224 -4.68 9.53 -15.06
CA LEU A 224 -5.71 10.52 -14.71
C LEU A 224 -5.11 11.71 -13.96
N ALA A 225 -5.13 12.87 -14.60
CA ALA A 225 -4.87 14.15 -13.96
C ALA A 225 -6.20 14.75 -13.46
N LEU A 226 -6.36 14.83 -12.14
CA LEU A 226 -7.53 15.44 -11.51
C LEU A 226 -7.11 16.73 -10.80
N ALA A 227 -7.68 17.85 -11.21
CA ALA A 227 -7.41 19.14 -10.60
C ALA A 227 -8.08 19.27 -9.22
N HIS A 228 -7.56 20.17 -8.40
CA HIS A 228 -8.34 20.69 -7.28
C HIS A 228 -9.58 21.39 -7.81
N THR A 229 -10.70 21.10 -7.19
CA THR A 229 -11.97 21.73 -7.53
C THR A 229 -12.09 23.02 -6.75
N ILE A 230 -12.42 24.13 -7.41
CA ILE A 230 -12.60 25.44 -6.79
C ILE A 230 -13.95 26.03 -7.18
N THR A 231 -14.46 26.98 -6.38
CA THR A 231 -15.67 27.73 -6.72
C THR A 231 -15.43 28.70 -7.89
N THR A 232 -16.43 28.86 -8.76
CA THR A 232 -16.38 29.78 -9.91
C THR A 232 -16.65 31.24 -9.53
N HIS A 233 -17.16 31.49 -8.31
CA HIS A 233 -17.26 32.81 -7.66
C HIS A 233 -16.37 32.88 -6.40
N ALA A 234 -16.12 34.10 -5.90
CA ALA A 234 -15.58 34.29 -4.57
C ALA A 234 -16.54 33.65 -3.55
N ALA A 235 -16.01 33.04 -2.51
CA ALA A 235 -16.82 32.39 -1.49
C ALA A 235 -16.14 32.57 -0.13
N ASP A 236 -16.82 33.27 0.74
CA ASP A 236 -16.48 33.35 2.15
C ASP A 236 -17.21 32.23 2.89
N ALA A 237 -16.57 31.73 3.95
CA ALA A 237 -17.16 30.69 4.77
C ALA A 237 -18.05 31.34 5.83
N ASP A 238 -19.23 30.77 6.02
CA ASP A 238 -20.11 31.08 7.14
C ASP A 238 -19.69 30.25 8.35
N ILE A 239 -19.99 30.75 9.55
CA ILE A 239 -19.67 30.08 10.82
C ILE A 239 -20.99 29.63 11.46
N ASP A 240 -21.14 28.32 11.61
CA ASP A 240 -22.20 27.72 12.41
C ASP A 240 -21.79 27.73 13.88
N TRP A 241 -22.67 28.21 14.75
CA TRP A 241 -22.48 28.17 16.21
C TRP A 241 -23.44 27.11 16.77
N PHE A 242 -22.89 26.01 17.28
CA PHE A 242 -23.69 24.91 17.77
C PHE A 242 -23.37 24.59 19.23
N THR A 243 -24.37 24.06 19.93
CA THR A 243 -24.26 23.65 21.32
C THR A 243 -24.55 22.16 21.48
N ALA A 244 -24.00 21.55 22.52
CA ALA A 244 -24.45 20.25 23.01
C ALA A 244 -25.17 20.46 24.35
N VAL A 245 -26.46 20.11 24.40
CA VAL A 245 -27.30 20.23 25.60
C VAL A 245 -27.17 18.95 26.42
N ASP A 246 -27.13 19.08 27.75
CA ASP A 246 -27.17 17.95 28.68
C ASP A 246 -28.60 17.77 29.19
N ASP A 247 -29.26 16.70 28.76
CA ASP A 247 -30.66 16.42 29.07
C ASP A 247 -30.92 16.09 30.56
N LEU A 248 -29.88 15.78 31.34
CA LEU A 248 -30.01 15.44 32.78
C LEU A 248 -29.82 16.65 33.71
N VAL A 249 -29.44 17.81 33.16
CA VAL A 249 -29.26 19.05 33.92
C VAL A 249 -30.36 20.03 33.53
N SER A 250 -31.01 20.66 34.52
CA SER A 250 -32.23 21.43 34.29
C SER A 250 -32.04 22.70 33.46
N GLU A 251 -30.83 23.27 33.39
CA GLU A 251 -30.56 24.47 32.61
C GLU A 251 -29.11 24.51 32.08
N GLY A 252 -28.95 24.97 30.83
CA GLY A 252 -27.67 25.37 30.25
C GLY A 252 -27.25 24.62 28.98
N SER A 253 -26.20 25.13 28.34
CA SER A 253 -25.48 24.49 27.24
C SER A 253 -24.22 23.82 27.82
N GLY A 254 -24.09 22.50 27.67
CA GLY A 254 -22.92 21.75 28.15
C GLY A 254 -21.64 22.03 27.34
N HIS A 255 -21.79 22.52 26.10
CA HIS A 255 -20.68 22.80 25.20
C HIS A 255 -21.09 23.82 24.12
N LEU A 256 -20.18 24.68 23.70
CA LEU A 256 -20.33 25.58 22.54
C LEU A 256 -19.11 25.41 21.64
N ASP A 257 -19.34 25.22 20.35
CA ASP A 257 -18.26 25.18 19.36
C ASP A 257 -18.74 25.76 18.02
N THR A 258 -17.79 25.94 17.11
CA THR A 258 -17.98 26.60 15.83
C THR A 258 -17.60 25.71 14.67
N GLN A 259 -18.31 25.84 13.55
CA GLN A 259 -17.97 25.12 12.35
C GLN A 259 -18.11 25.97 11.09
N GLU A 260 -17.02 26.07 10.33
CA GLU A 260 -17.09 26.67 9.00
C GLU A 260 -17.84 25.79 7.98
N PHE A 261 -18.70 26.43 7.19
CA PHE A 261 -19.36 25.84 6.03
C PHE A 261 -19.56 26.88 4.92
N SER A 262 -19.89 26.44 3.71
CA SER A 262 -20.29 27.34 2.62
C SER A 262 -21.13 26.62 1.58
N ALA A 263 -21.79 27.39 0.72
CA ALA A 263 -22.39 26.89 -0.51
C ALA A 263 -21.60 27.40 -1.72
N GLY A 264 -21.70 26.74 -2.86
CA GLY A 264 -21.09 27.28 -4.06
C GLY A 264 -21.19 26.44 -5.31
N VAL A 265 -20.91 27.09 -6.43
CA VAL A 265 -20.79 26.46 -7.75
C VAL A 265 -19.34 26.09 -7.99
N PHE A 266 -19.07 24.79 -8.04
CA PHE A 266 -17.74 24.22 -8.17
C PHE A 266 -17.41 23.86 -9.63
N TYR A 267 -16.21 24.23 -10.06
CA TYR A 267 -15.61 23.79 -11.31
C TYR A 267 -14.71 22.58 -11.08
N ARG A 268 -15.13 21.42 -11.61
CA ARG A 268 -14.37 20.17 -11.59
C ARG A 268 -13.72 19.97 -12.95
N TYR A 269 -12.42 19.69 -12.95
CA TYR A 269 -11.66 19.39 -14.15
C TYR A 269 -10.85 18.10 -13.97
N ALA A 270 -10.91 17.23 -14.97
CA ALA A 270 -10.12 16.02 -15.08
C ALA A 270 -9.68 15.85 -16.53
N SER A 271 -8.47 15.35 -16.74
CA SER A 271 -8.00 14.89 -18.05
C SER A 271 -7.43 13.48 -17.94
N LEU A 272 -7.64 12.70 -19.00
CA LEU A 272 -7.21 11.31 -19.09
C LEU A 272 -6.25 11.13 -20.25
N ASN A 273 -5.05 10.65 -19.97
CA ASN A 273 -4.10 10.24 -21.01
C ASN A 273 -4.42 8.82 -21.45
N ILE A 274 -5.01 8.67 -22.64
CA ILE A 274 -5.42 7.38 -23.18
C ILE A 274 -4.21 6.48 -23.48
N GLY A 275 -3.11 7.04 -24.00
CA GLY A 275 -1.91 6.26 -24.31
C GLY A 275 -1.23 5.71 -23.06
N GLN A 276 -1.17 6.52 -21.99
CA GLN A 276 -0.70 6.04 -20.69
C GLN A 276 -1.64 4.98 -20.10
N LEU A 277 -2.96 5.18 -20.21
CA LEU A 277 -3.94 4.21 -19.71
C LEU A 277 -3.86 2.86 -20.44
N GLN A 278 -3.50 2.84 -21.73
CA GLN A 278 -3.30 1.59 -22.48
C GLN A 278 -2.00 0.87 -22.10
N THR A 279 -1.00 1.63 -21.65
CA THR A 279 0.30 1.11 -21.21
C THR A 279 0.21 0.52 -19.81
N ASN A 280 -0.56 1.17 -18.94
CA ASN A 280 -0.85 0.73 -17.57
C ASN A 280 -1.80 -0.47 -17.54
#